data_AF-A0A7V2LVU7-F1
#
_entry.id   AF-A0A7V2LVU7-F1
#
_cell.length_a   1.000
_cell.length_b   1.000
_cell.length_c   1.000
_cell.angle_alpha   90.00
_cell.angle_beta   90.00
_cell.angle_gamma   90.00
#
_symmetry.space_group_name_H-M   'P 1'
#
loop_
_entity.id
_entity.type
_entity.pdbx_description
1 polymer ?
#
loop_
_entity_poly.entity_id
_entity_poly.type
_entity_poly.pdbx_seq_one_letter_code
_entity_poly.pdbx_strand_id
1 'polypeptide(L)' 'MQNKAHRYCFQKARRLSRGQIYISPLDLNREFGALEFPLHPVLRYALPLYRGQEWVDVLVVNLHAQPLLDILYESNRRR' A
#
# COMPACT_ATOMS: atom_id res chain seq x y z
N MET A 1 14.95 11.03 -1.06
CA MET A 1 13.71 10.26 -1.30
C MET A 1 13.95 9.25 -2.42
N GLN A 2 13.61 7.98 -2.23
CA GLN A 2 13.73 6.95 -3.28
C GLN A 2 12.61 7.12 -4.31
N ASN A 3 12.93 7.03 -5.61
CA ASN A 3 11.91 6.95 -6.66
C ASN A 3 11.15 5.61 -6.54
N LYS A 4 9.85 5.65 -6.23
CA LYS A 4 8.99 4.47 -6.07
C LYS A 4 7.98 4.31 -7.23
N ALA A 5 8.12 5.07 -8.32
CA ALA A 5 7.21 5.02 -9.47
C ALA A 5 7.19 3.63 -10.16
N HIS A 6 8.25 2.84 -10.00
CA HIS A 6 8.34 1.47 -10.52
C HIS A 6 7.55 0.44 -9.70
N ARG A 7 7.07 0.78 -8.49
CA ARG A 7 6.36 -0.20 -7.65
C ARG A 7 4.99 -0.53 -8.22
N TYR A 8 4.59 -1.79 -8.06
CA TYR A 8 3.35 -2.29 -8.62
C TYR A 8 2.12 -1.49 -8.16
N CYS A 9 2.07 -1.03 -6.89
CA CYS A 9 0.93 -0.23 -6.40
C CYS A 9 0.79 1.09 -7.18
N PHE A 10 1.91 1.76 -7.46
CA PHE A 10 1.94 2.98 -8.26
C PHE A 10 1.44 2.70 -9.69
N GLN A 11 2.00 1.66 -10.32
CA GLN A 11 1.63 1.28 -11.69
C GLN A 11 0.16 0.87 -11.82
N LYS A 12 -0.38 0.16 -10.83
CA LYS A 12 -1.79 -0.24 -10.79
C LYS A 12 -2.69 0.97 -10.60
N ALA A 13 -2.38 1.84 -9.65
CA ALA A 13 -3.18 3.04 -9.38
C ALA A 13 -3.14 4.06 -10.52
N ARG A 14 -2.02 4.23 -11.21
CA ARG A 14 -1.92 5.11 -12.40
C ARG A 14 -2.93 4.76 -13.50
N ARG A 15 -3.37 3.50 -13.58
CA ARG A 15 -4.32 3.02 -14.59
C ARG A 15 -5.78 3.17 -14.16
N LEU A 16 -6.03 3.60 -12.93
CA LEU A 16 -7.38 3.77 -12.40
C LEU A 16 -7.99 5.10 -12.85
N SER A 17 -9.31 5.13 -12.89
CA SER A 17 -10.05 6.38 -13.09
C SER A 17 -10.06 7.23 -11.82
N ARG A 18 -10.34 8.53 -11.98
CA ARG A 18 -10.49 9.47 -10.87
C ARG A 18 -11.47 8.94 -9.82
N GLY A 19 -11.07 8.97 -8.56
CA GLY A 19 -11.89 8.52 -7.42
C GLY A 19 -11.82 7.03 -7.11
N GLN A 20 -11.17 6.21 -7.95
CA GLN A 20 -10.92 4.81 -7.64
C GLN A 20 -9.65 4.64 -6.81
N ILE A 21 -9.66 3.67 -5.89
CA ILE A 21 -8.52 3.36 -5.02
C ILE A 21 -8.03 1.96 -5.33
N TYR A 22 -6.73 1.80 -5.52
CA TYR A 22 -6.08 0.50 -5.52
C TYR A 22 -5.70 0.13 -4.08
N ILE A 23 -6.07 -1.07 -3.66
CA ILE A 23 -5.61 -1.66 -2.40
C ILE A 23 -4.73 -2.86 -2.78
N SER A 24 -3.49 -2.84 -2.29
CA SER A 24 -2.58 -3.97 -2.48
C SER A 24 -2.97 -5.19 -1.65
N PRO A 25 -2.51 -6.39 -2.05
CA PRO A 25 -2.44 -7.51 -1.12
C PRO A 25 -1.63 -7.14 0.13
N LEU A 26 -1.89 -7.83 1.24
CA LEU A 26 -1.03 -7.77 2.41
C LEU A 26 0.36 -8.31 2.04
N ASP A 27 1.39 -7.48 2.17
CA ASP A 27 2.78 -7.89 1.92
C ASP A 27 3.74 -7.25 2.94
N LEU A 28 5.03 -7.57 2.82
CA LEU A 28 6.07 -7.02 3.70
C LEU A 28 6.61 -5.70 3.16
N ASN A 29 6.94 -4.79 4.06
CA ASN A 29 7.61 -3.57 3.68
C ASN A 29 9.01 -3.86 3.13
N ARG A 30 9.36 -3.08 2.11
CA ARG A 30 10.67 -3.14 1.47
C ARG A 30 11.23 -1.74 1.34
N GLU A 31 12.49 -1.57 1.68
CA GLU A 31 13.26 -0.36 1.46
C GLU A 31 14.45 -0.68 0.55
N PHE A 32 14.71 0.16 -0.46
CA PHE A 32 15.80 -0.08 -1.42
C PHE A 32 15.80 -1.46 -2.11
N GLY A 33 14.63 -2.12 -2.17
CA GLY A 33 14.47 -3.46 -2.75
C GLY A 33 14.64 -4.61 -1.77
N ALA A 34 15.21 -4.35 -0.59
CA ALA A 34 15.38 -5.30 0.50
C ALA A 34 14.16 -5.32 1.43
N LEU A 35 13.93 -6.44 2.11
CA LEU A 35 12.97 -6.51 3.21
C LEU A 35 13.47 -5.63 4.36
N GLU A 36 12.56 -4.87 4.94
CA GLU A 36 12.84 -4.14 6.19
C GLU A 36 12.82 -5.12 7.37
N PHE A 37 13.74 -4.95 8.31
CA PHE A 37 13.80 -5.71 9.55
C PHE A 37 13.73 -4.76 10.76
N PRO A 38 12.87 -5.03 11.76
CA PRO A 38 11.96 -6.19 11.86
C PRO A 38 10.89 -6.20 10.75
N LEU A 39 10.30 -7.38 10.47
CA LEU A 39 9.36 -7.52 9.36
C LEU A 39 8.10 -6.67 9.61
N HIS A 40 7.76 -5.81 8.66
CA HIS A 40 6.57 -4.95 8.74
C HIS A 40 5.51 -5.34 7.71
N PRO A 41 4.44 -6.06 8.09
CA PRO A 41 3.32 -6.31 7.20
C PRO A 41 2.56 -5.00 6.94
N VAL A 42 2.28 -4.72 5.68
CA VAL A 42 1.68 -3.46 5.23
C VAL A 42 0.60 -3.70 4.18
N LEU A 43 -0.46 -2.91 4.28
CA LEU A 43 -1.43 -2.69 3.20
C LEU A 43 -1.14 -1.32 2.59
N ARG A 44 -1.05 -1.24 1.27
CA ARG A 44 -0.86 0.01 0.54
C ARG A 44 -2.13 0.41 -0.18
N TYR A 45 -2.59 1.62 0.12
CA TYR A 45 -3.67 2.31 -0.57
C TYR A 45 -3.04 3.27 -1.56
N ALA A 46 -3.41 3.17 -2.83
CA ALA A 46 -2.87 4.00 -3.89
C ALA A 46 -4.00 4.68 -4.67
N LEU A 47 -3.97 6.01 -4.70
CA LEU A 47 -4.99 6.87 -5.29
C LEU A 47 -4.37 7.71 -6.41
N PRO A 48 -4.86 7.63 -7.67
CA PRO A 48 -4.42 8.54 -8.71
C PRO A 48 -4.94 9.96 -8.44
N LEU A 49 -4.03 10.92 -8.52
CA LEU A 49 -4.32 12.34 -8.36
C LEU A 49 -4.56 12.98 -9.73
N TYR A 50 -5.58 13.83 -9.79
CA TYR A 50 -5.99 14.54 -11.00
C TYR A 50 -6.10 16.04 -10.73
N ARG A 51 -5.69 16.86 -11.71
CA ARG A 51 -5.97 18.29 -11.78
C ARG A 51 -6.95 18.52 -12.92
N GLY A 52 -8.22 18.71 -12.59
CA GLY A 52 -9.29 18.66 -13.58
C GLY A 52 -9.42 17.26 -14.18
N GLN A 53 -9.19 17.14 -15.49
CA GLN A 53 -9.16 15.86 -16.21
C GLN A 53 -7.74 15.32 -16.42
N GLU A 54 -6.71 16.10 -16.11
CA GLU A 54 -5.31 15.72 -16.30
C GLU A 54 -4.83 14.86 -15.12
N TRP A 55 -4.23 13.69 -15.42
CA TRP A 55 -3.55 12.88 -14.41
C TRP A 55 -2.24 13.56 -13.99
N VAL A 56 -2.00 13.64 -12.70
CA VAL A 56 -0.82 14.32 -12.13
C VAL A 56 0.16 13.34 -11.53
N ASP A 57 -0.30 12.49 -10.61
CA ASP A 57 0.56 11.56 -9.86
C ASP A 57 -0.27 10.46 -9.16
N VAL A 58 0.35 9.66 -8.30
CA VAL A 58 -0.31 8.71 -7.39
C VAL A 58 0.11 8.99 -5.95
N LEU A 59 -0.87 9.21 -5.08
CA LEU A 59 -0.66 9.19 -3.62
C LEU A 59 -0.67 7.75 -3.14
N VAL A 60 0.39 7.33 -2.43
CA VAL A 60 0.47 6.01 -1.81
C VAL A 60 0.60 6.15 -0.30
N VAL A 61 -0.30 5.50 0.43
CA VAL A 61 -0.29 5.42 1.89
C VAL A 61 -0.02 3.99 2.32
N ASN A 62 0.99 3.79 3.16
CA ASN A 62 1.26 2.51 3.81
C ASN A 62 0.50 2.47 5.14
N LEU A 63 -0.32 1.45 5.32
CA LEU A 63 -0.97 1.12 6.58
C LEU A 63 -0.23 -0.05 7.22
N HIS A 64 0.29 0.14 8.44
CA HIS A 64 0.89 -0.93 9.23
C HIS A 64 -0.19 -1.93 9.64
N ALA A 65 -0.10 -3.16 9.14
CA ALA A 65 -1.13 -4.17 9.31
C ALA A 65 -0.93 -5.03 10.58
N GLN A 66 0.22 -4.92 11.25
CA GLN A 66 0.52 -5.73 12.45
C GLN A 66 -0.58 -5.64 13.52
N PRO A 67 -1.10 -4.46 13.91
CA PRO A 67 -2.14 -4.39 14.93
C PRO A 67 -3.43 -5.11 14.52
N LEU A 68 -3.80 -5.07 13.24
CA LEU A 68 -4.95 -5.81 12.71
C LEU A 68 -4.72 -7.31 12.79
N LEU A 69 -3.53 -7.78 12.42
CA LEU A 69 -3.18 -9.19 12.49
C LEU A 69 -3.20 -9.71 13.93
N ASP A 70 -2.68 -8.94 14.88
CA ASP A 70 -2.68 -9.28 16.30
C ASP A 70 -4.12 -9.51 16.81
N ILE A 71 -5.05 -8.61 16.48
CA ILE A 71 -6.47 -8.75 16.82
C ILE A 71 -7.08 -10.04 16.23
N LEU A 72 -6.76 -10.35 14.97
CA LEU A 72 -7.27 -11.55 14.30
C LEU A 72 -6.73 -12.83 14.94
N TYR A 73 -5.43 -12.87 15.28
CA TYR A 73 -4.82 -14.01 15.96
C TYR A 73 -5.39 -14.22 17.36
N GLU A 74 -5.59 -13.15 18.12
CA GLU A 74 -6.20 -13.23 19.45
C GLU A 74 -7.64 -13.74 19.38
N SER A 75 -8.42 -13.26 18.40
CA SER A 75 -9.80 -13.69 18.19
C SER A 75 -9.91 -15.18 17.84
N ASN A 76 -8.93 -15.71 17.12
CA ASN A 76 -8.88 -17.13 16.78
C ASN A 76 -8.43 -18.02 17.96
N ARG A 77 -7.63 -17.50 18.90
CA ARG A 77 -7.17 -18.26 20.09
C ARG A 77 -8.21 -18.38 21.21
N ARG A 78 -9.24 -17.54 21.21
CA ARG A 78 -10.32 -17.56 22.21
C ARG A 78 -11.47 -18.51 21.85
N ARG A 79 -11.32 -19.29 20.78
CA ARG A 79 -12.21 -20.41 20.41
C ARG A 79 -11.53 -21.72 20.71
#